data_AF-A0A7C2VRE2-F1
#
_entry.id   AF-A0A7C2VRE2-F1
#
_cell.length_a   1.000
_cell.length_b   1.000
_cell.length_c   1.000
_cell.angle_alpha   90.00
_cell.angle_beta   90.00
_cell.angle_gamma   90.00
#
_symmetry.space_group_name_H-M   'P 1'
#
loop_
_entity.id
_entity.type
_entity.pdbx_description
1 polymer ?
#
loop_
_entity_poly.entity_id
_entity_poly.type
_entity_poly.pdbx_seq_one_letter_code
_entity_poly.pdbx_strand_id
1 'polypeptide(L)'
;MFKFLEKIRKRALQKALRKYEKALEQDPDDTKTRLRMADLLVRMGERERAIEEYLTVAEFYEADELYPKAVALYKRVLTLDPRVYRAHFALADLYAKRGLFGEAKKHLKKLEEFYPEDERVERKLEEIEAEEKLRAKKGEEAEKGRFWQEVMQELESQLELQVSEDDHETQYQLGLAFKEMGLLEKAVELFLKASADPDLEFDAYLMLGICHREMGDYNKGVDFLKKAIERKGLPKEKYREAYHQLGLCYQYLGKKGEAERAFAKAQKG
;
A
#
# COMPACT_ATOMS: atom_id res chain seq x y z
N MET A 1 25.81 -16.76 -58.48
CA MET A 1 24.79 -17.62 -57.82
C MET A 1 24.19 -16.97 -56.57
N PHE A 2 24.98 -16.44 -55.64
CA PHE A 2 24.52 -15.80 -54.38
C PHE A 2 23.52 -14.63 -54.57
N LYS A 3 23.87 -13.60 -55.36
CA LYS A 3 22.98 -12.44 -55.65
C LYS A 3 21.64 -12.82 -56.33
N PHE A 4 21.61 -13.95 -57.05
CA PHE A 4 20.40 -14.42 -57.72
C PHE A 4 19.43 -15.10 -56.75
N LEU A 5 19.94 -15.95 -55.86
CA LEU A 5 19.16 -16.58 -54.79
C LEU A 5 18.63 -15.53 -53.80
N GLU A 6 19.42 -14.51 -53.50
CA GLU A 6 19.02 -13.38 -52.66
C GLU A 6 17.86 -12.58 -53.28
N LYS A 7 17.90 -12.33 -54.59
CA LYS A 7 16.82 -11.64 -55.33
C LYS A 7 15.52 -12.45 -55.35
N ILE A 8 15.61 -13.77 -55.56
CA ILE A 8 14.44 -14.67 -55.51
C ILE A 8 13.84 -14.69 -54.09
N ARG A 9 14.69 -14.81 -53.08
CA ARG A 9 14.28 -14.77 -51.67
C ARG A 9 13.56 -13.46 -51.35
N LYS A 10 14.14 -12.30 -51.71
CA LYS A 10 13.52 -10.99 -51.48
C LYS A 10 12.15 -10.87 -52.14
N ARG A 11 11.98 -11.36 -53.38
CA ARG A 11 10.70 -11.37 -54.09
C ARG A 11 9.66 -12.28 -53.43
N ALA A 12 10.07 -13.44 -52.92
CA ALA A 12 9.20 -14.35 -52.20
C ALA A 12 8.71 -13.74 -50.87
N LEU A 13 9.60 -13.10 -50.12
CA LEU A 13 9.27 -12.41 -48.87
C LEU A 13 8.29 -11.25 -49.12
N GLN A 14 8.51 -10.44 -50.17
CA GLN A 14 7.56 -9.38 -50.54
C GLN A 14 6.18 -9.91 -50.94
N LYS A 15 6.11 -11.05 -51.64
CA LYS A 15 4.82 -11.68 -51.98
C LYS A 15 4.10 -12.18 -50.73
N ALA A 16 4.83 -12.72 -49.74
CA ALA A 16 4.27 -13.14 -48.47
C ALA A 16 3.78 -11.94 -47.65
N LEU A 17 4.54 -10.83 -47.62
CA LEU A 17 4.16 -9.61 -46.93
C LEU A 17 2.82 -9.06 -47.45
N ARG A 18 2.66 -8.94 -48.77
CA ARG A 18 1.39 -8.51 -49.39
C ARG A 18 0.18 -9.39 -49.03
N LYS A 19 0.41 -10.69 -48.80
CA LYS A 19 -0.66 -11.60 -48.36
C LYS A 19 -1.08 -11.32 -46.92
N TYR A 20 -0.12 -11.02 -46.04
CA TYR A 20 -0.42 -10.64 -44.66
C TYR A 20 -1.08 -9.27 -44.58
N GLU A 21 -0.59 -8.28 -45.33
CA GLU A 21 -1.20 -6.94 -45.43
C GLU A 21 -2.68 -7.06 -45.86
N LYS A 22 -2.96 -7.81 -46.94
CA LYS A 22 -4.33 -8.05 -47.39
C LYS A 22 -5.21 -8.79 -46.36
N ALA A 23 -4.63 -9.70 -45.58
CA ALA A 23 -5.37 -10.39 -44.54
C ALA A 23 -5.73 -9.43 -43.39
N LEU A 24 -4.81 -8.54 -43.01
CA LEU A 24 -5.03 -7.51 -41.99
C LEU A 24 -5.95 -6.37 -42.46
N GLU A 25 -6.06 -6.12 -43.77
CA GLU A 25 -7.11 -5.25 -44.32
C GLU A 25 -8.52 -5.82 -44.09
N GLN A 26 -8.66 -7.15 -44.04
CA GLN A 26 -9.94 -7.82 -43.82
C GLN A 26 -10.24 -8.01 -42.34
N ASP A 27 -9.21 -8.30 -41.55
CA ASP A 27 -9.29 -8.47 -40.10
C ASP A 27 -8.10 -7.76 -39.42
N PRO A 28 -8.25 -6.46 -39.08
CA PRO A 28 -7.19 -5.68 -38.46
C PRO A 28 -6.73 -6.21 -37.10
N ASP A 29 -7.58 -6.98 -36.42
CA ASP A 29 -7.35 -7.45 -35.06
C ASP A 29 -6.73 -8.87 -35.01
N ASP A 30 -6.45 -9.48 -36.17
CA ASP A 30 -5.74 -10.76 -36.25
C ASP A 30 -4.26 -10.63 -35.80
N THR A 31 -4.08 -10.67 -34.48
CA THR A 31 -2.79 -10.60 -33.79
C THR A 31 -1.83 -11.70 -34.25
N LYS A 32 -2.32 -12.89 -34.63
CA LYS A 32 -1.49 -14.01 -35.07
C LYS A 32 -0.90 -13.73 -36.46
N THR A 33 -1.70 -13.22 -37.38
CA THR A 33 -1.22 -12.80 -38.70
C THR A 33 -0.29 -11.60 -38.57
N ARG A 34 -0.62 -10.65 -37.70
CA ARG A 34 0.22 -9.48 -37.40
C ARG A 34 1.61 -9.88 -36.87
N LEU A 35 1.69 -10.83 -35.94
CA LEU A 35 2.98 -11.36 -35.45
C LEU A 35 3.81 -12.04 -36.54
N ARG A 36 3.16 -12.86 -37.39
CA ARG A 36 3.84 -13.50 -38.53
C ARG A 36 4.37 -12.48 -39.53
N MET A 37 3.65 -11.37 -39.70
CA MET A 37 4.09 -10.25 -40.52
C MET A 37 5.28 -9.53 -39.88
N ALA A 38 5.23 -9.24 -38.57
CA ALA A 38 6.35 -8.64 -37.84
C ALA A 38 7.63 -9.48 -37.95
N ASP A 39 7.54 -10.80 -37.74
CA ASP A 39 8.67 -11.73 -37.91
C ASP A 39 9.23 -11.71 -39.34
N LEU A 40 8.35 -11.60 -40.34
CA LEU A 40 8.73 -11.50 -41.75
C LEU A 40 9.47 -10.18 -42.02
N LEU A 41 8.98 -9.06 -41.48
CA LEU A 41 9.60 -7.74 -41.59
C LEU A 41 11.00 -7.72 -40.97
N VAL A 42 11.20 -8.36 -39.80
CA VAL A 42 12.54 -8.54 -39.21
C VAL A 42 13.47 -9.28 -40.17
N ARG A 43 13.01 -10.37 -40.81
CA ARG A 43 13.80 -11.14 -41.79
C ARG A 43 14.11 -10.34 -43.06
N MET A 44 13.27 -9.37 -43.40
CA MET A 44 13.46 -8.46 -44.52
C MET A 44 14.39 -7.28 -44.17
N GLY A 45 14.74 -7.10 -42.89
CA GLY A 45 15.54 -6.00 -42.40
C GLY A 45 14.74 -4.71 -42.16
N GLU A 46 13.41 -4.75 -42.29
CA GLU A 46 12.52 -3.61 -42.06
C GLU A 46 12.15 -3.53 -40.57
N ARG A 47 13.15 -3.13 -39.76
CA ARG A 47 13.08 -3.18 -38.30
C ARG A 47 12.03 -2.24 -37.72
N GLU A 48 11.94 -1.03 -38.24
CA GLU A 48 11.02 0.01 -37.76
C GLU A 48 9.57 -0.46 -37.92
N ARG A 49 9.23 -0.99 -39.10
CA ARG A 49 7.90 -1.57 -39.33
C ARG A 49 7.64 -2.78 -38.44
N ALA A 50 8.62 -3.66 -38.26
CA ALA A 50 8.45 -4.80 -37.37
C ALA A 50 8.18 -4.37 -35.92
N ILE A 51 8.86 -3.33 -35.43
CA ILE A 51 8.65 -2.77 -34.10
C ILE A 51 7.21 -2.29 -33.93
N GLU A 52 6.68 -1.51 -34.89
CA GLU A 52 5.29 -1.04 -34.82
C GLU A 52 4.27 -2.18 -34.77
N GLU A 53 4.48 -3.23 -35.56
CA GLU A 53 3.59 -4.40 -35.54
C GLU A 53 3.67 -5.17 -34.22
N TYR A 54 4.87 -5.35 -33.64
CA TYR A 54 5.01 -5.97 -32.32
C TYR A 54 4.39 -5.12 -31.20
N LEU A 55 4.55 -3.79 -31.25
CA LEU A 55 3.95 -2.87 -30.28
C LEU A 55 2.42 -2.94 -30.34
N THR A 56 1.85 -2.94 -31.54
CA THR A 56 0.41 -3.07 -31.76
C THR A 56 -0.12 -4.36 -31.11
N VAL A 57 0.53 -5.50 -31.37
CA VAL A 57 0.11 -6.78 -30.75
C VAL A 57 0.35 -6.79 -29.23
N ALA A 58 1.42 -6.16 -28.75
CA ALA A 58 1.69 -6.08 -27.32
C ALA A 58 0.58 -5.32 -26.58
N GLU A 59 0.06 -4.25 -27.18
CA GLU A 59 -1.06 -3.47 -26.62
C GLU A 59 -2.39 -4.21 -26.66
N PHE A 60 -2.66 -4.98 -27.72
CA PHE A 60 -3.81 -5.90 -27.71
C PHE A 60 -3.72 -6.90 -26.56
N TYR A 61 -2.54 -7.48 -26.33
CA TYR A 61 -2.35 -8.37 -25.18
C TYR A 61 -2.39 -7.65 -23.83
N GLU A 62 -2.02 -6.37 -23.75
CA GLU A 62 -2.22 -5.60 -22.53
C GLU A 62 -3.71 -5.33 -22.28
N ALA A 63 -4.47 -4.95 -23.32
CA ALA A 63 -5.91 -4.71 -23.24
C ALA A 63 -6.69 -5.97 -22.83
N ASP A 64 -6.25 -7.13 -23.29
CA ASP A 64 -6.79 -8.44 -22.91
C ASP A 64 -6.25 -8.96 -21.55
N GLU A 65 -5.48 -8.14 -20.81
CA GLU A 65 -4.81 -8.50 -19.55
C GLU A 65 -3.86 -9.71 -19.64
N LEU A 66 -3.45 -10.08 -20.85
CA LEU A 66 -2.49 -11.14 -21.14
C LEU A 66 -1.04 -10.65 -20.94
N TYR A 67 -0.76 -10.12 -19.76
CA TYR A 67 0.50 -9.45 -19.41
C TYR A 67 1.77 -10.25 -19.76
N PRO A 68 1.86 -11.59 -19.54
CA PRO A 68 3.06 -12.34 -19.93
C PRO A 68 3.37 -12.27 -21.43
N LYS A 69 2.33 -12.24 -22.28
CA LYS A 69 2.50 -12.14 -23.73
C LYS A 69 2.90 -10.73 -24.14
N ALA A 70 2.25 -9.70 -23.57
CA ALA A 70 2.62 -8.30 -23.80
C ALA A 70 4.09 -8.03 -23.43
N VAL A 71 4.52 -8.45 -22.23
CA VAL A 71 5.90 -8.32 -21.76
C VAL A 71 6.90 -9.00 -22.71
N ALA A 72 6.59 -10.19 -23.22
CA ALA A 72 7.44 -10.89 -24.17
C ALA A 72 7.64 -10.09 -25.47
N LEU A 73 6.59 -9.45 -25.96
CA LEU A 73 6.64 -8.62 -27.17
C LEU A 73 7.36 -7.29 -26.95
N TYR A 74 7.13 -6.60 -25.83
CA TYR A 74 7.89 -5.40 -25.51
C TYR A 74 9.39 -5.71 -25.35
N LYS A 75 9.75 -6.83 -24.71
CA LYS A 75 11.15 -7.29 -24.67
C LYS A 75 11.67 -7.58 -26.07
N ARG A 76 10.86 -8.20 -26.94
CA ARG A 76 11.25 -8.44 -28.34
C ARG A 76 11.52 -7.13 -29.08
N VAL A 77 10.68 -6.11 -28.90
CA VAL A 77 10.90 -4.75 -29.43
C VAL A 77 12.24 -4.21 -28.96
N LEU A 78 12.55 -4.31 -27.66
CA LEU A 78 13.83 -3.84 -27.10
C LEU A 78 15.05 -4.64 -27.59
N THR A 79 14.88 -5.88 -28.07
CA THR A 79 15.97 -6.59 -28.77
C THR A 79 16.25 -6.06 -30.17
N LEU A 80 15.26 -5.43 -30.82
CA LEU A 80 15.40 -4.85 -32.15
C LEU A 80 15.94 -3.42 -32.07
N ASP A 81 15.42 -2.65 -31.12
CA ASP A 81 15.90 -1.32 -30.76
C ASP A 81 15.75 -1.09 -29.24
N PRO A 82 16.88 -1.01 -28.50
CA PRO A 82 16.88 -0.76 -27.06
C PRO A 82 16.35 0.62 -26.65
N ARG A 83 16.14 1.57 -27.58
CA ARG A 83 15.74 2.94 -27.25
C ARG A 83 14.24 3.19 -27.44
N VAL A 84 13.44 2.16 -27.72
CA VAL A 84 12.01 2.33 -27.95
C VAL A 84 11.31 2.74 -26.65
N TYR A 85 10.98 4.03 -26.57
CA TYR A 85 10.38 4.64 -25.40
C TYR A 85 9.12 3.90 -24.93
N ARG A 86 8.19 3.67 -25.87
CA ARG A 86 6.88 3.04 -25.63
C ARG A 86 7.01 1.66 -25.00
N ALA A 87 8.02 0.87 -25.39
CA ALA A 87 8.25 -0.46 -24.83
C ALA A 87 8.80 -0.41 -23.40
N HIS A 88 9.74 0.50 -23.12
CA HIS A 88 10.24 0.69 -21.75
C HIS A 88 9.13 1.20 -20.81
N PHE A 89 8.35 2.19 -21.25
CA PHE A 89 7.29 2.78 -20.44
C PHE A 89 6.18 1.75 -20.14
N ALA A 90 5.71 1.02 -21.16
CA ALA A 90 4.72 -0.04 -20.98
C ALA A 90 5.22 -1.18 -20.08
N LEU A 91 6.49 -1.58 -20.20
CA LEU A 91 7.07 -2.56 -19.27
C LEU A 91 7.12 -2.05 -17.84
N ALA A 92 7.44 -0.77 -17.63
CA ALA A 92 7.41 -0.16 -16.31
C ALA A 92 6.01 -0.20 -15.70
N ASP A 93 4.99 0.20 -16.45
CA ASP A 93 3.59 0.15 -16.02
C ASP A 93 3.14 -1.27 -15.67
N LEU A 94 3.43 -2.24 -16.55
CA LEU A 94 3.04 -3.64 -16.35
C LEU A 94 3.71 -4.27 -15.13
N TYR A 95 5.00 -3.98 -14.90
CA TYR A 95 5.69 -4.47 -13.71
C TYR A 95 5.18 -3.79 -12.44
N ALA A 96 4.90 -2.49 -12.47
CA ALA A 96 4.32 -1.76 -11.33
C ALA A 96 2.94 -2.30 -10.95
N LYS A 97 2.04 -2.52 -11.93
CA LYS A 97 0.73 -3.16 -11.73
C LYS A 97 0.85 -4.51 -10.99
N ARG A 98 1.90 -5.27 -11.29
CA ARG A 98 2.18 -6.57 -10.66
C ARG A 98 2.96 -6.49 -9.33
N GLY A 99 3.26 -5.28 -8.85
CA GLY A 99 4.05 -5.04 -7.64
C GLY A 99 5.54 -5.33 -7.79
N LEU A 100 6.03 -5.53 -9.02
CA LEU A 100 7.43 -5.77 -9.32
C LEU A 100 8.17 -4.44 -9.49
N PHE A 101 8.16 -3.62 -8.44
CA PHE A 101 8.65 -2.24 -8.49
C PHE A 101 10.11 -2.11 -8.89
N GLY A 102 10.96 -3.06 -8.48
CA GLY A 102 12.37 -3.09 -8.88
C GLY A 102 12.57 -3.24 -10.40
N GLU A 103 11.78 -4.10 -11.05
CA GLU A 103 11.82 -4.27 -12.51
C GLU A 103 11.23 -3.05 -13.23
N ALA A 104 10.17 -2.46 -12.67
CA ALA A 104 9.56 -1.25 -13.22
C ALA A 104 10.57 -0.08 -13.26
N LYS A 105 11.22 0.18 -12.13
CA LYS A 105 12.24 1.24 -12.01
C LYS A 105 13.45 1.00 -12.91
N LYS A 106 13.86 -0.26 -13.16
CA LYS A 106 14.94 -0.57 -14.13
C LYS A 106 14.61 -0.04 -15.53
N HIS A 107 13.36 -0.19 -15.98
CA HIS A 107 12.96 0.30 -17.30
C HIS A 107 12.86 1.83 -17.35
N LEU A 108 12.37 2.47 -16.28
CA LEU A 108 12.32 3.94 -16.19
C LEU A 108 13.72 4.56 -16.13
N LYS A 109 14.65 3.99 -15.37
CA LYS A 109 16.06 4.41 -15.36
C LYS A 109 16.71 4.35 -16.74
N LYS A 110 16.36 3.34 -17.55
CA LYS A 110 16.80 3.29 -18.95
C LYS A 110 16.21 4.40 -19.80
N LEU A 111 14.98 4.82 -19.53
CA LEU A 111 14.42 6.00 -20.19
C LEU A 111 15.13 7.29 -19.74
N GLU A 112 15.43 7.46 -18.47
CA GLU A 112 16.21 8.62 -17.98
C GLU A 112 17.61 8.68 -18.62
N GLU A 113 18.27 7.52 -18.83
CA GLU A 113 19.56 7.44 -19.54
C GLU A 113 19.46 7.94 -20.99
N PHE A 114 18.36 7.67 -21.69
CA PHE A 114 18.17 8.05 -23.10
C PHE A 114 17.52 9.43 -23.28
N TYR A 115 16.70 9.83 -22.32
CA TYR A 115 15.85 11.03 -22.33
C TYR A 115 15.95 11.71 -20.96
N PRO A 116 17.12 12.29 -20.63
CA PRO A 116 17.24 13.09 -19.41
C PRO A 116 16.23 14.24 -19.48
N GLU A 117 15.55 14.52 -18.36
CA GLU A 117 14.52 15.57 -18.24
C GLU A 117 13.12 15.23 -18.83
N ASP A 118 12.81 13.95 -19.13
CA ASP A 118 11.41 13.57 -19.43
C ASP A 118 10.55 13.53 -18.16
N GLU A 119 9.76 14.59 -17.94
CA GLU A 119 8.82 14.74 -16.82
C GLU A 119 7.82 13.57 -16.68
N ARG A 120 7.52 12.82 -17.75
CA ARG A 120 6.63 11.65 -17.66
C ARG A 120 7.33 10.49 -16.95
N VAL A 121 8.63 10.34 -17.17
CA VAL A 121 9.45 9.28 -16.54
C VAL A 121 9.64 9.61 -15.07
N GLU A 122 9.95 10.87 -14.75
CA GLU A 122 10.07 11.36 -13.37
C GLU A 122 8.77 11.13 -12.59
N ARG A 123 7.63 11.60 -13.10
CA ARG A 123 6.32 11.37 -12.45
C ARG A 123 6.00 9.89 -12.26
N LYS A 124 6.34 9.04 -13.23
CA LYS A 124 6.10 7.59 -13.12
C LYS A 124 6.98 6.95 -12.04
N LEU A 125 8.23 7.40 -11.89
CA LEU A 125 9.11 6.96 -10.81
C LEU A 125 8.57 7.34 -9.43
N GLU A 126 8.14 8.58 -9.28
CA GLU A 126 7.52 9.08 -8.03
C GLU A 126 6.25 8.29 -7.67
N GLU A 127 5.38 8.02 -8.66
CA GLU A 127 4.17 7.21 -8.48
C GLU A 127 4.52 5.81 -7.93
N ILE A 128 5.48 5.14 -8.56
CA ILE A 128 5.92 3.79 -8.17
C ILE A 128 6.56 3.80 -6.77
N GLU A 129 7.35 4.81 -6.44
CA GLU A 129 7.98 4.95 -5.12
C GLU A 129 6.96 5.18 -4.02
N ALA A 130 5.96 6.01 -4.27
CA ALA A 130 4.85 6.22 -3.35
C ALA A 130 4.06 4.93 -3.14
N GLU A 131 3.77 4.18 -4.20
CA GLU A 131 3.04 2.91 -4.12
C GLU A 131 3.84 1.83 -3.37
N GLU A 132 5.13 1.68 -3.68
CA GLU A 132 6.03 0.74 -2.99
C GLU A 132 6.08 1.01 -1.49
N LYS A 133 6.26 2.28 -1.10
CA LYS A 133 6.27 2.69 0.31
C LYS A 133 4.94 2.43 1.00
N LEU A 134 3.82 2.68 0.32
CA LEU A 134 2.49 2.40 0.86
C LEU A 134 2.28 0.89 1.08
N ARG A 135 2.68 0.06 0.11
CA ARG A 135 2.58 -1.40 0.23
C ARG A 135 3.49 -1.95 1.33
N ALA A 136 4.69 -1.40 1.49
CA ALA A 136 5.58 -1.77 2.60
C ALA A 136 4.94 -1.48 3.96
N LYS A 137 4.39 -0.28 4.16
CA LYS A 137 3.67 0.07 5.41
C LYS A 137 2.49 -0.86 5.69
N LYS A 138 1.66 -1.15 4.68
CA LYS A 138 0.54 -2.09 4.81
C LYS A 138 1.03 -3.51 5.15
N GLY A 139 2.15 -3.93 4.59
CA GLY A 139 2.80 -5.20 4.90
C GLY A 139 3.22 -5.30 6.36
N GLU A 140 3.89 -4.26 6.88
CA GLU A 140 4.30 -4.15 8.28
C GLU A 140 3.09 -4.13 9.23
N GLU A 141 2.03 -3.40 8.90
CA GLU A 141 0.79 -3.36 9.68
C GLU A 141 0.09 -4.73 9.69
N ALA A 142 0.04 -5.42 8.54
CA ALA A 142 -0.55 -6.75 8.45
C ALA A 142 0.27 -7.80 9.21
N GLU A 143 1.60 -7.71 9.18
CA GLU A 143 2.49 -8.59 9.94
C GLU A 143 2.36 -8.36 11.44
N LYS A 144 2.33 -7.09 11.88
CA LYS A 144 1.98 -6.74 13.27
C LYS A 144 0.62 -7.34 13.64
N GLY A 145 -0.39 -7.16 12.80
CA GLY A 145 -1.73 -7.72 13.03
C GLY A 145 -1.73 -9.24 13.23
N ARG A 146 -1.02 -10.00 12.38
CA ARG A 146 -0.87 -11.45 12.51
C ARG A 146 -0.10 -11.85 13.77
N PHE A 147 1.03 -11.21 14.03
CA PHE A 147 1.82 -11.45 15.23
C PHE A 147 0.97 -11.25 16.49
N TRP A 148 0.16 -10.19 16.53
CA TRP A 148 -0.74 -9.94 17.64
C TRP A 148 -1.85 -10.99 17.74
N GLN A 149 -2.42 -11.47 16.63
CA GLN A 149 -3.38 -12.57 16.67
C GLN A 149 -2.78 -13.85 17.25
N GLU A 150 -1.54 -14.18 16.91
CA GLU A 150 -0.84 -15.36 17.45
C GLU A 150 -0.59 -15.22 18.96
N VAL A 151 -0.08 -14.06 19.40
CA VAL A 151 0.14 -13.78 20.84
C VAL A 151 -1.19 -13.82 21.61
N MET A 152 -2.26 -13.26 21.06
CA MET A 152 -3.60 -13.29 21.67
C MET A 152 -4.12 -14.71 21.80
N GLN A 153 -4.03 -15.49 20.73
CA GLN A 153 -4.51 -16.87 20.71
C GLN A 153 -3.77 -17.74 21.74
N GLU A 154 -2.45 -17.53 21.90
CA GLU A 154 -1.66 -18.22 22.92
C GLU A 154 -2.06 -17.79 24.34
N LEU A 155 -2.25 -16.49 24.58
CA LEU A 155 -2.71 -16.00 25.88
C LEU A 155 -4.10 -16.54 26.25
N GLU A 156 -5.05 -16.47 25.32
CA GLU A 156 -6.41 -17.01 25.50
C GLU A 156 -6.39 -18.52 25.79
N SER A 157 -5.53 -19.26 25.09
CA SER A 157 -5.33 -20.70 25.29
C SER A 157 -4.72 -21.02 26.67
N GLN A 158 -3.65 -20.33 27.06
CA GLN A 158 -2.95 -20.59 28.33
C GLN A 158 -3.78 -20.23 29.56
N LEU A 159 -4.68 -19.24 29.43
CA LEU A 159 -5.48 -18.77 30.54
C LEU A 159 -6.90 -19.40 30.59
N GLU A 160 -7.26 -20.29 29.66
CA GLU A 160 -8.64 -20.81 29.47
C GLU A 160 -9.71 -19.69 29.51
N LEU A 161 -9.34 -18.47 29.14
CA LEU A 161 -10.17 -17.27 29.31
C LEU A 161 -11.18 -17.20 28.17
N GLN A 162 -12.35 -17.79 28.36
CA GLN A 162 -13.55 -17.36 27.64
C GLN A 162 -14.02 -16.03 28.22
N VAL A 163 -13.43 -14.93 27.77
CA VAL A 163 -13.92 -13.59 28.12
C VAL A 163 -15.25 -13.40 27.40
N SER A 164 -16.35 -13.56 28.12
CA SER A 164 -17.67 -13.25 27.57
C SER A 164 -17.75 -11.76 27.21
N GLU A 165 -18.56 -11.38 26.22
CA GLU A 165 -18.71 -9.97 25.83
C GLU A 165 -19.20 -9.08 26.99
N ASP A 166 -19.91 -9.66 27.96
CA ASP A 166 -20.44 -8.99 29.16
C ASP A 166 -19.48 -9.05 30.38
N ASP A 167 -18.30 -9.67 30.25
CA ASP A 167 -17.31 -9.69 31.33
C ASP A 167 -16.40 -8.44 31.28
N HIS A 168 -16.99 -7.31 31.66
CA HIS A 168 -16.33 -6.00 31.63
C HIS A 168 -15.16 -5.88 32.62
N GLU A 169 -15.21 -6.60 33.75
CA GLU A 169 -14.11 -6.63 34.72
C GLU A 169 -12.88 -7.32 34.12
N THR A 170 -13.05 -8.51 33.52
CA THR A 170 -11.93 -9.18 32.85
C THR A 170 -11.39 -8.37 31.68
N GLN A 171 -12.25 -7.70 30.91
CA GLN A 171 -11.83 -6.76 29.87
C GLN A 171 -10.97 -5.62 30.43
N TYR A 172 -11.37 -5.05 31.57
CA TYR A 172 -10.60 -4.00 32.25
C TYR A 172 -9.22 -4.52 32.72
N GLN A 173 -9.19 -5.68 33.39
CA GLN A 173 -7.94 -6.28 33.87
C GLN A 173 -6.98 -6.63 32.72
N LEU A 174 -7.52 -7.15 31.61
CA LEU A 174 -6.75 -7.44 30.42
C LEU A 174 -6.23 -6.14 29.76
N GLY A 175 -7.05 -5.09 29.75
CA GLY A 175 -6.64 -3.75 29.31
C GLY A 175 -5.45 -3.21 30.11
N LEU A 176 -5.44 -3.40 31.43
CA LEU A 176 -4.31 -3.04 32.29
C LEU A 176 -3.06 -3.83 31.91
N ALA A 177 -3.18 -5.15 31.72
CA ALA A 177 -2.06 -5.99 31.31
C ALA A 177 -1.46 -5.51 29.96
N PHE A 178 -2.31 -5.24 28.96
CA PHE A 178 -1.84 -4.72 27.67
C PHE A 178 -1.19 -3.35 27.78
N LYS A 179 -1.72 -2.46 28.62
CA LYS A 179 -1.11 -1.16 28.89
C LYS A 179 0.29 -1.32 29.50
N GLU A 180 0.46 -2.18 30.51
CA GLU A 180 1.76 -2.43 31.14
C GLU A 180 2.78 -3.08 30.18
N MET A 181 2.30 -3.85 29.19
CA MET A 181 3.12 -4.37 28.09
C MET A 181 3.43 -3.32 27.01
N GLY A 182 2.93 -2.08 27.15
CA GLY A 182 3.11 -0.99 26.18
C GLY A 182 2.22 -1.09 24.94
N LEU A 183 1.22 -1.97 24.94
CA LEU A 183 0.31 -2.24 23.83
C LEU A 183 -0.93 -1.38 23.94
N LEU A 184 -0.71 -0.07 23.78
CA LEU A 184 -1.69 0.97 24.10
C LEU A 184 -2.95 0.89 23.23
N GLU A 185 -2.86 0.54 21.95
CA GLU A 185 -4.04 0.43 21.07
C GLU A 185 -4.98 -0.70 21.51
N LYS A 186 -4.43 -1.84 21.95
CA LYS A 186 -5.23 -2.97 22.44
C LYS A 186 -5.81 -2.70 23.82
N ALA A 187 -5.04 -2.03 24.68
CA ALA A 187 -5.54 -1.55 25.95
C ALA A 187 -6.76 -0.63 25.74
N VAL A 188 -6.70 0.28 24.76
CA VAL A 188 -7.83 1.16 24.39
C VAL A 188 -9.05 0.37 23.94
N GLU A 189 -8.92 -0.65 23.07
CA GLU A 189 -10.05 -1.49 22.65
C GLU A 189 -10.74 -2.15 23.84
N LEU A 190 -9.97 -2.68 24.79
CA LEU A 190 -10.49 -3.38 25.96
C LEU A 190 -11.11 -2.43 26.99
N PHE A 191 -10.48 -1.28 27.25
CA PHE A 191 -11.07 -0.26 28.12
C PHE A 191 -12.34 0.35 27.52
N LEU A 192 -12.45 0.46 26.19
CA LEU A 192 -13.70 0.88 25.56
C LEU A 192 -14.83 -0.11 25.83
N LYS A 193 -14.57 -1.42 25.73
CA LYS A 193 -15.57 -2.44 26.08
C LYS A 193 -15.91 -2.41 27.57
N ALA A 194 -14.90 -2.33 28.43
CA ALA A 194 -15.09 -2.22 29.89
C ALA A 194 -15.89 -0.97 30.31
N SER A 195 -15.80 0.13 29.54
CA SER A 195 -16.54 1.35 29.83
C SER A 195 -18.06 1.24 29.68
N ALA A 196 -18.56 0.13 29.12
CA ALA A 196 -19.99 -0.17 29.06
C ALA A 196 -20.59 -0.51 30.43
N ASP A 197 -19.77 -0.98 31.38
CA ASP A 197 -20.19 -1.17 32.77
C ASP A 197 -20.14 0.16 33.53
N PRO A 198 -21.28 0.66 34.06
CA PRO A 198 -21.30 1.89 34.84
C PRO A 198 -20.31 1.90 36.03
N ASP A 199 -20.06 0.77 36.66
CA ASP A 199 -19.17 0.71 37.83
C ASP A 199 -17.69 0.88 37.44
N LEU A 200 -17.34 0.47 36.21
CA LEU A 200 -15.99 0.60 35.63
C LEU A 200 -15.81 1.84 34.76
N GLU A 201 -16.90 2.48 34.34
CA GLU A 201 -16.90 3.58 33.37
C GLU A 201 -15.89 4.68 33.72
N PHE A 202 -15.78 5.06 35.00
CA PHE A 202 -14.79 6.05 35.45
C PHE A 202 -13.35 5.58 35.24
N ASP A 203 -13.02 4.38 35.73
CA ASP A 203 -11.66 3.85 35.73
C ASP A 203 -11.24 3.51 34.28
N ALA A 204 -12.18 3.01 33.46
CA ALA A 204 -11.99 2.78 32.04
C ALA A 204 -11.70 4.08 31.28
N TYR A 205 -12.47 5.16 31.48
CA TYR A 205 -12.19 6.46 30.85
C TYR A 205 -10.88 7.09 31.34
N LEU A 206 -10.53 6.90 32.61
CA LEU A 206 -9.23 7.32 33.13
C LEU A 206 -8.09 6.61 32.38
N MET A 207 -8.17 5.29 32.25
CA MET A 207 -7.17 4.49 31.54
C MET A 207 -7.11 4.82 30.04
N LEU A 208 -8.25 5.03 29.38
CA LEU A 208 -8.31 5.50 27.98
C LEU A 208 -7.58 6.85 27.82
N GLY A 209 -7.80 7.77 28.75
CA GLY A 209 -7.10 9.05 28.81
C GLY A 209 -5.58 8.90 28.92
N ILE A 210 -5.12 8.03 29.81
CA ILE A 210 -3.70 7.73 30.02
C ILE A 210 -3.08 7.09 28.77
N CYS A 211 -3.75 6.10 28.18
CA CYS A 211 -3.26 5.42 26.97
C CYS A 211 -3.11 6.40 25.80
N HIS A 212 -4.11 7.26 25.56
CA HIS A 212 -4.02 8.27 24.51
C HIS A 212 -2.91 9.30 24.74
N ARG A 213 -2.70 9.71 26.00
CA ARG A 213 -1.56 10.57 26.38
C ARG A 213 -0.22 9.89 26.08
N GLU A 214 -0.07 8.61 26.40
CA GLU A 214 1.17 7.85 26.15
C GLU A 214 1.41 7.60 24.66
N MET A 215 0.35 7.47 23.85
CA MET A 215 0.43 7.47 22.39
C MET A 215 0.72 8.86 21.78
N GLY A 216 0.72 9.93 22.59
CA GLY A 216 0.90 11.31 22.13
C GLY A 216 -0.36 11.97 21.55
N ASP A 217 -1.51 11.29 21.57
CA ASP A 217 -2.82 11.85 21.16
C ASP A 217 -3.47 12.62 22.32
N TYR A 218 -2.84 13.73 22.71
CA TYR A 218 -3.23 14.49 23.90
C TYR A 218 -4.65 15.07 23.82
N ASN A 219 -5.17 15.35 22.62
CA ASN A 219 -6.54 15.85 22.46
C ASN A 219 -7.57 14.77 22.84
N LYS A 220 -7.42 13.54 22.32
CA LYS A 220 -8.30 12.44 22.74
C LYS A 220 -8.12 12.10 24.22
N GLY A 221 -6.89 12.18 24.72
CA GLY A 221 -6.61 12.04 26.16
C GLY A 221 -7.47 13.00 27.00
N VAL A 222 -7.51 14.29 26.62
CA VAL A 222 -8.36 15.30 27.26
C VAL A 222 -9.85 14.92 27.19
N ASP A 223 -10.34 14.47 26.04
CA ASP A 223 -11.75 14.15 25.84
C ASP A 223 -12.21 13.00 26.75
N PHE A 224 -11.43 11.91 26.84
CA PHE A 224 -11.76 10.79 27.72
C PHE A 224 -11.63 11.15 29.20
N LEU A 225 -10.61 11.91 29.59
CA LEU A 225 -10.46 12.36 30.98
C LEU A 225 -11.60 13.31 31.40
N LYS A 226 -12.13 14.11 30.47
CA LYS A 226 -13.33 14.93 30.71
C LYS A 226 -14.56 14.06 30.96
N LYS A 227 -14.78 13.01 30.16
CA LYS A 227 -15.86 12.04 30.41
C LYS A 227 -15.74 11.37 31.78
N ALA A 228 -14.52 11.00 32.20
CA ALA A 228 -14.29 10.44 33.52
C ALA A 228 -14.75 11.40 34.63
N ILE A 229 -14.35 12.68 34.58
CA ILE A 229 -14.71 13.66 35.63
C ILE A 229 -16.16 14.16 35.55
N GLU A 230 -16.90 13.87 34.47
CA GLU A 230 -18.33 14.17 34.35
C GLU A 230 -19.20 13.20 35.17
N ARG A 231 -18.71 11.99 35.47
CA ARG A 231 -19.35 11.09 36.43
C ARG A 231 -19.41 11.77 37.78
N LYS A 232 -20.57 11.80 38.43
CA LYS A 232 -20.79 12.41 39.75
C LYS A 232 -20.95 11.34 40.82
N GLY A 233 -20.61 11.69 42.07
CA GLY A 233 -20.87 10.83 43.24
C GLY A 233 -19.73 9.88 43.61
N LEU A 234 -18.54 10.01 43.01
CA LEU A 234 -17.37 9.21 43.38
C LEU A 234 -16.56 9.88 44.51
N PRO A 235 -15.70 9.13 45.21
CA PRO A 235 -14.75 9.69 46.17
C PRO A 235 -13.84 10.73 45.52
N LYS A 236 -13.49 11.80 46.25
CA LYS A 236 -12.70 12.91 45.70
C LYS A 236 -11.31 12.46 45.23
N GLU A 237 -10.77 11.45 45.90
CA GLU A 237 -9.48 10.82 45.63
C GLU A 237 -9.42 10.24 44.21
N LYS A 238 -10.52 9.69 43.69
CA LYS A 238 -10.58 9.18 42.30
C LYS A 238 -10.40 10.31 41.28
N TYR A 239 -11.07 11.45 41.50
CA TYR A 239 -10.96 12.60 40.59
C TYR A 239 -9.57 13.23 40.60
N ARG A 240 -8.83 13.07 41.69
CA ARG A 240 -7.49 13.62 41.85
C ARG A 240 -6.56 13.16 40.73
N GLU A 241 -6.56 11.86 40.44
CA GLU A 241 -5.74 11.27 39.39
C GLU A 241 -6.20 11.73 38.01
N ALA A 242 -7.51 11.71 37.75
CA ALA A 242 -8.06 12.18 36.48
C ALA A 242 -7.70 13.65 36.19
N TYR A 243 -7.78 14.53 37.19
CA TYR A 243 -7.36 15.93 37.05
C TYR A 243 -5.86 16.08 36.86
N HIS A 244 -5.05 15.24 37.50
CA HIS A 244 -3.61 15.24 37.30
C HIS A 244 -3.24 14.84 35.86
N GLN A 245 -3.82 13.75 35.36
CA GLN A 245 -3.63 13.30 33.97
C GLN A 245 -4.12 14.34 32.95
N LEU A 246 -5.23 15.02 33.25
CA LEU A 246 -5.77 16.07 32.41
C LEU A 246 -4.84 17.28 32.35
N GLY A 247 -4.24 17.65 33.50
CA GLY A 247 -3.23 18.70 33.57
C GLY A 247 -1.99 18.38 32.73
N LEU A 248 -1.52 17.13 32.76
CA LEU A 248 -0.40 16.67 31.92
C LEU A 248 -0.74 16.78 30.43
N CYS A 249 -1.92 16.31 30.00
CA CYS A 249 -2.34 16.44 28.60
C CYS A 249 -2.38 17.90 28.15
N TYR A 250 -2.95 18.80 28.97
CA TYR A 250 -2.98 20.23 28.68
C TYR A 250 -1.59 20.87 28.63
N GLN A 251 -0.67 20.42 29.47
CA GLN A 251 0.72 20.88 29.47
C GLN A 251 1.41 20.50 28.15
N TYR A 252 1.25 19.25 27.68
CA TYR A 252 1.79 18.82 26.39
C TYR A 252 1.15 19.53 25.19
N LEU A 253 -0.12 19.94 25.31
CA LEU A 253 -0.82 20.78 24.33
C LEU A 253 -0.43 22.27 24.40
N GLY A 254 0.42 22.68 25.34
CA GLY A 254 0.81 24.08 25.53
C GLY A 254 -0.25 24.97 26.17
N LYS A 255 -1.37 24.40 26.66
CA LYS A 255 -2.49 25.12 27.25
C LYS A 255 -2.28 25.38 28.75
N LYS A 256 -1.28 26.22 29.06
CA LYS A 256 -0.80 26.47 30.44
C LYS A 256 -1.91 26.81 31.44
N GLY A 257 -2.83 27.71 31.08
CA GLY A 257 -3.91 28.12 31.99
C GLY A 257 -4.91 27.01 32.32
N GLU A 258 -5.18 26.09 31.38
CA GLU A 258 -6.02 24.92 31.65
C GLU A 258 -5.28 23.88 32.49
N ALA A 259 -3.98 23.68 32.21
CA ALA A 259 -3.13 22.79 32.99
C ALA A 259 -3.05 23.21 34.46
N GLU A 260 -2.79 24.49 34.75
CA GLU A 260 -2.76 25.03 36.12
C GLU A 260 -4.07 24.80 36.86
N ARG A 261 -5.21 25.03 36.19
CA ARG A 261 -6.54 24.79 36.79
C ARG A 261 -6.76 23.30 37.08
N ALA A 262 -6.35 22.42 36.16
CA ALA A 262 -6.47 20.97 36.35
C ALA A 262 -5.60 20.50 37.52
N PHE A 263 -4.34 20.91 37.59
CA PHE A 263 -3.45 20.58 38.72
C PHE A 263 -3.96 21.14 40.05
N ALA A 264 -4.51 22.35 40.07
CA ALA A 264 -5.10 22.91 41.28
C ALA A 264 -6.30 22.10 41.78
N LYS A 265 -7.10 21.52 40.86
CA LYS A 265 -8.18 20.58 41.23
C LYS A 265 -7.63 19.25 41.73
N ALA A 266 -6.54 18.75 41.15
CA ALA A 266 -5.82 17.55 41.60
C ALA A 266 -5.13 17.70 42.97
N GLN A 267 -5.07 18.90 43.55
CA GLN A 267 -4.57 19.13 44.91
C GLN A 267 -5.69 19.35 45.94
N LYS A 268 -6.90 19.67 45.48
CA LYS A 268 -8.06 20.05 46.31
C LYS A 268 -9.15 18.97 46.39
N GLY A 269 -9.11 17.97 45.52
CA GLY A 269 -9.89 16.74 45.61
C GLY A 269 -9.16 15.75 46.48
#